data_AF-A0A965DJR8-F1
#
_entry.id   AF-A0A965DJR8-F1
#
_cell.length_a   1.000
_cell.length_b   1.000
_cell.length_c   1.000
_cell.angle_alpha   90.00
_cell.angle_beta   90.00
_cell.angle_gamma   90.00
#
_symmetry.space_group_name_H-M   'P 1'
#
loop_
_entity.id
_entity.type
_entity.pdbx_description
1 polymer ?
#
loop_
_entity_poly.entity_id
_entity_poly.type
_entity_poly.pdbx_seq_one_letter_code
_entity_poly.pdbx_strand_id
1 'polypeptide(L)'
;PHVINFVGAEQRRHYGRGRGHVKPLPLSASEVERIFKKAQDQQPVVKIDMAPGDQILVLSGPFKEFEGEVIEVNPERNKLKALLSIFGRETPVELEFNQVQKQN
;
A
#
# COMPACT_ATOMS: atom_id res chain seq x y z
N PRO A 1 -48.78 -25.53 36.71
CA PRO A 1 -47.54 -26.34 36.72
C PRO A 1 -46.59 -25.83 35.62
N HIS A 2 -45.49 -25.17 35.97
CA HIS A 2 -44.16 -25.79 36.21
C HIS A 2 -43.60 -26.44 34.92
N VAL A 3 -42.57 -25.93 34.20
CA VAL A 3 -41.21 -25.46 34.60
C VAL A 3 -40.39 -26.63 35.17
N ILE A 4 -39.18 -26.99 34.71
CA ILE A 4 -38.00 -26.25 34.18
C ILE A 4 -37.46 -26.94 32.87
N ASN A 5 -36.41 -26.56 32.12
CA ASN A 5 -35.32 -25.55 32.25
C ASN A 5 -34.79 -25.04 30.86
N PHE A 6 -33.86 -24.07 30.90
CA PHE A 6 -32.97 -23.57 29.83
C PHE A 6 -31.66 -24.40 29.64
N VAL A 7 -30.98 -24.15 28.52
CA VAL A 7 -29.51 -24.23 28.26
C VAL A 7 -28.74 -25.53 28.58
N GLY A 8 -28.09 -26.05 27.55
CA GLY A 8 -26.91 -26.93 27.64
C GLY A 8 -25.97 -26.67 26.47
N ALA A 9 -25.01 -25.74 26.64
CA ALA A 9 -24.01 -25.48 25.62
C ALA A 9 -22.83 -26.46 25.77
N GLU A 10 -22.50 -27.23 24.74
CA GLU A 10 -21.10 -27.61 24.53
C GLU A 10 -20.71 -27.75 23.06
N GLN A 11 -19.67 -26.99 22.72
CA GLN A 11 -19.00 -26.98 21.43
C GLN A 11 -18.13 -28.22 21.29
N ARG A 12 -18.66 -29.34 20.76
CA ARG A 12 -17.91 -30.60 20.55
C ARG A 12 -16.80 -30.46 19.49
N ARG A 13 -15.68 -29.87 19.91
CA ARG A 13 -14.43 -29.75 19.14
C ARG A 13 -13.83 -31.14 18.91
N HIS A 14 -14.12 -31.75 17.76
CA HIS A 14 -13.49 -33.01 17.33
C HIS A 14 -12.03 -32.81 16.85
N TYR A 15 -11.18 -32.22 17.70
CA TYR A 15 -9.73 -32.20 17.52
C TYR A 15 -9.10 -33.40 18.23
N GLY A 16 -9.19 -34.56 17.59
CA GLY A 16 -8.37 -35.71 17.96
C GLY A 16 -6.89 -35.41 17.72
N ARG A 17 -6.01 -35.86 18.62
CA ARG A 17 -4.55 -35.72 18.46
C ARG A 17 -4.08 -36.51 17.23
N GLY A 18 -3.83 -35.80 16.13
CA GLY A 18 -3.21 -36.35 14.91
C GLY A 18 -2.15 -35.39 14.38
N ARG A 19 -0.94 -35.89 14.08
CA ARG A 19 0.13 -35.07 13.48
C ARG A 19 -0.20 -34.80 12.01
N GLY A 20 -0.08 -33.53 11.61
CA GLY A 20 0.14 -33.10 10.23
C GLY A 20 -0.76 -33.68 9.14
N HIS A 21 -1.96 -33.12 8.96
CA HIS A 21 -2.52 -32.76 7.65
C HIS A 21 -3.88 -32.07 7.84
N VAL A 22 -3.86 -30.74 7.98
CA VAL A 22 -5.08 -29.95 7.74
C VAL A 22 -5.34 -30.01 6.24
N LYS A 23 -6.30 -30.84 5.80
CA LYS A 23 -6.81 -30.75 4.43
C LYS A 23 -7.42 -29.36 4.27
N PRO A 24 -6.94 -28.51 3.35
CA PRO A 24 -7.56 -27.21 3.14
C PRO A 24 -9.00 -27.43 2.70
N LEU A 25 -9.94 -26.72 3.33
CA LEU A 25 -11.32 -26.69 2.88
C LEU A 25 -11.34 -26.09 1.46
N PRO A 26 -11.97 -26.73 0.47
CA PRO A 26 -12.05 -26.18 -0.87
C PRO A 26 -12.87 -24.88 -0.82
N LEU A 27 -12.23 -23.77 -1.19
CA LEU A 27 -12.89 -22.48 -1.30
C LEU A 27 -13.99 -22.56 -2.37
N SER A 28 -15.15 -21.95 -2.09
CA SER A 28 -16.25 -21.86 -3.05
C SER A 28 -15.79 -21.06 -4.28
N ALA A 29 -16.37 -21.32 -5.46
CA ALA A 29 -16.03 -20.55 -6.67
C ALA A 29 -16.18 -19.02 -6.47
N SER A 30 -17.22 -18.58 -5.76
CA SER A 30 -17.44 -17.18 -5.39
C SER A 30 -16.44 -16.62 -4.37
N GLU A 31 -15.67 -17.46 -3.67
CA GLU A 31 -14.56 -17.04 -2.81
C GLU A 31 -13.27 -16.95 -3.61
N VAL A 32 -13.01 -17.94 -4.48
CA VAL A 32 -11.89 -17.92 -5.43
C VAL A 32 -11.94 -16.69 -6.32
N GLU A 33 -13.10 -16.37 -6.91
CA GLU A 33 -13.26 -15.16 -7.75
C GLU A 33 -13.05 -13.86 -6.96
N ARG A 34 -13.50 -13.79 -5.70
CA ARG A 34 -13.29 -12.62 -4.84
C ARG A 34 -11.83 -12.46 -4.41
N ILE A 35 -11.09 -13.56 -4.25
CA ILE A 35 -9.65 -13.54 -3.98
C ILE A 35 -8.89 -13.15 -5.24
N PHE A 36 -9.23 -13.71 -6.42
CA PHE A 36 -8.64 -13.33 -7.69
C PHE A 36 -8.86 -11.86 -8.03
N LYS A 37 -10.08 -11.32 -7.86
CA LYS A 37 -10.35 -9.88 -8.04
C LYS A 37 -9.53 -9.02 -7.08
N LYS A 38 -9.33 -9.43 -5.83
CA LYS A 38 -8.45 -8.71 -4.88
C LYS A 38 -6.95 -8.84 -5.18
N ALA A 39 -6.52 -9.90 -5.89
CA ALA A 39 -5.16 -10.05 -6.38
C ALA A 39 -4.93 -9.31 -7.72
N GLN A 40 -6.00 -9.05 -8.47
CA GLN A 40 -6.00 -8.28 -9.71
C GLN A 40 -6.23 -6.78 -9.49
N ASP A 41 -6.74 -6.38 -8.33
CA ASP A 41 -6.58 -5.03 -7.75
C ASP A 41 -5.12 -4.84 -7.29
N GLN A 42 -4.18 -5.10 -8.20
CA GLN A 42 -2.88 -4.45 -8.14
C GLN A 42 -3.19 -2.98 -8.35
N GLN A 43 -3.22 -2.23 -7.24
CA GLN A 43 -3.20 -0.77 -7.21
C GLN A 43 -2.34 -0.31 -8.38
N PRO A 44 -2.86 0.55 -9.29
CA PRO A 44 -2.18 0.86 -10.52
C PRO A 44 -0.76 1.26 -10.14
N VAL A 45 0.21 0.45 -10.59
CA VAL A 45 1.62 0.77 -10.37
C VAL A 45 1.86 1.98 -11.22
N VAL A 46 1.60 3.14 -10.64
CA VAL A 46 2.01 4.43 -11.15
C VAL A 46 3.52 4.32 -11.14
N LYS A 47 4.04 3.88 -12.28
CA LYS A 47 5.42 4.13 -12.64
C LYS A 47 5.50 5.64 -12.61
N ILE A 48 6.05 6.16 -11.52
CA ILE A 48 6.33 7.58 -11.40
C ILE A 48 7.60 7.76 -12.24
N ASP A 49 7.42 7.68 -13.56
CA ASP A 49 8.42 7.84 -14.61
C ASP A 49 8.82 9.32 -14.63
N MET A 50 9.48 9.75 -13.55
CA MET A 50 10.08 11.06 -13.39
C MET A 50 11.37 11.09 -14.20
N ALA A 51 11.43 12.00 -15.15
CA ALA A 51 12.65 12.34 -15.86
C ALA A 51 13.36 13.51 -15.16
N PRO A 52 14.69 13.65 -15.30
CA PRO A 52 15.33 14.94 -15.08
C PRO A 52 14.72 15.98 -16.04
N GLY A 53 14.39 17.17 -15.52
CA GLY A 53 13.63 18.22 -16.22
C GLY A 53 12.11 18.19 -16.01
N ASP A 54 11.57 17.21 -15.26
CA ASP A 54 10.15 17.24 -14.85
C ASP A 54 9.92 18.26 -13.71
N GLN A 55 8.82 19.00 -13.79
CA GLN A 55 8.30 19.76 -12.65
C GLN A 55 7.60 18.85 -11.64
N ILE A 56 7.80 19.15 -10.35
CA ILE A 56 7.19 18.44 -9.23
C ILE A 56 6.68 19.40 -8.16
N LEU A 57 5.57 18.99 -7.54
CA LEU A 57 5.04 19.58 -6.31
C LEU A 57 5.36 18.65 -5.12
N VAL A 58 5.86 19.20 -4.03
CA VAL A 58 6.12 18.43 -2.80
C VAL A 58 4.84 18.30 -1.96
N LEU A 59 4.40 17.07 -1.72
CA LEU A 59 3.20 16.74 -0.94
C LEU A 59 3.45 16.59 0.57
N SER A 60 4.70 16.37 0.99
CA SER A 60 5.01 15.95 2.37
C SER A 60 6.40 16.37 2.86
N GLY A 61 6.58 16.37 4.18
CA GLY A 61 7.82 16.83 4.83
C GLY A 61 7.88 18.35 5.03
N PRO A 62 9.04 18.90 5.44
CA PRO A 62 9.21 20.33 5.73
C PRO A 62 9.18 21.22 4.47
N PHE A 63 9.21 20.61 3.29
CA PHE A 63 9.17 21.29 1.99
C PHE A 63 7.82 21.16 1.28
N LYS A 64 6.77 20.69 1.99
CA LYS A 64 5.40 20.59 1.46
C LYS A 64 4.93 21.93 0.87
N GLU A 65 4.16 21.86 -0.22
CA GLU A 65 3.61 22.99 -0.99
C GLU A 65 4.66 23.85 -1.74
N PHE A 66 5.94 23.46 -1.76
CA PHE A 66 6.91 24.02 -2.71
C PHE A 66 6.94 23.25 -4.03
N GLU A 67 7.13 24.00 -5.12
CA GLU A 67 7.35 23.51 -6.48
C GLU A 67 8.86 23.47 -6.79
N GLY A 68 9.27 22.59 -7.71
CA GLY A 68 10.65 22.49 -8.17
C GLY A 68 10.86 21.61 -9.40
N GLU A 69 12.09 21.54 -9.87
CA GLU A 69 12.51 20.74 -11.02
C GLU A 69 13.37 19.55 -10.58
N VAL A 70 13.12 18.37 -11.14
CA VAL A 70 13.93 17.16 -10.89
C VAL A 70 15.26 17.25 -11.65
N ILE A 71 16.39 17.14 -10.96
CA ILE A 71 17.73 17.18 -11.60
C ILE A 71 18.39 15.81 -11.73
N GLU A 72 18.07 14.85 -10.85
CA GLU A 72 18.68 13.53 -10.83
C GLU A 72 17.73 12.50 -10.21
N VAL A 73 17.65 11.32 -10.80
CA VAL A 73 16.68 10.28 -10.43
C VAL A 73 17.44 8.99 -10.10
N ASN A 74 17.32 8.50 -8.87
CA ASN A 74 18.01 7.30 -8.36
C ASN A 74 16.98 6.19 -8.06
N PRO A 75 16.50 5.45 -9.09
CA PRO A 75 15.45 4.45 -8.91
C PRO A 75 15.86 3.33 -7.95
N GLU A 76 17.12 2.90 -7.96
CA GLU A 76 17.63 1.85 -7.05
C GLU A 76 17.48 2.21 -5.56
N ARG A 77 17.54 3.50 -5.22
CA ARG A 77 17.40 4.00 -3.84
C ARG A 77 15.99 4.50 -3.52
N ASN A 78 15.06 4.49 -4.47
CA ASN A 78 13.76 5.16 -4.40
C ASN A 78 13.86 6.66 -4.02
N LYS A 79 14.90 7.34 -4.53
CA LYS A 79 15.16 8.76 -4.26
C LYS A 79 15.40 9.58 -5.52
N LEU A 80 15.22 10.89 -5.40
CA LEU A 80 15.53 11.89 -6.43
C LEU A 80 16.18 13.11 -5.80
N LYS A 81 16.90 13.89 -6.61
CA LYS A 81 17.33 15.25 -6.27
C LYS A 81 16.48 16.24 -7.06
N ALA A 82 16.03 17.30 -6.42
CA ALA A 82 15.28 18.37 -7.05
C ALA A 82 15.80 19.75 -6.61
N LEU A 83 15.66 20.74 -7.50
CA LEU A 83 15.83 22.16 -7.19
C LEU A 83 14.46 22.75 -6.84
N LEU A 84 14.23 23.02 -5.55
CA LEU A 84 13.02 23.71 -5.10
C LEU A 84 13.17 25.22 -5.27
N SER A 85 12.13 25.89 -5.75
CA SER A 85 12.09 27.35 -5.86
C SER A 85 11.58 27.97 -4.55
N ILE A 86 12.49 28.29 -3.64
CA ILE A 86 12.15 28.79 -2.30
C ILE A 86 12.58 30.26 -2.20
N PHE A 87 11.61 31.18 -2.06
CA PHE A 87 11.81 32.63 -2.10
C PHE A 87 12.58 33.14 -3.33
N GLY A 88 12.38 32.51 -4.49
CA GLY A 88 13.13 32.83 -5.72
C GLY A 88 14.60 32.39 -5.69
N ARG A 89 14.95 31.43 -4.83
CA ARG A 89 16.29 30.83 -4.74
C ARG A 89 16.18 29.32 -4.96
N GLU A 90 16.87 28.83 -5.97
CA GLU A 90 16.96 27.40 -6.29
C GLU A 90 17.74 26.69 -5.17
N THR A 91 17.08 25.73 -4.51
CA THR A 91 17.63 25.02 -3.36
C THR A 91 17.66 23.52 -3.65
N PRO A 92 18.84 22.89 -3.82
CA PRO A 92 18.94 21.45 -4.09
C PRO A 92 18.62 20.63 -2.84
N VAL A 93 17.68 19.69 -2.95
CA VAL A 93 17.24 18.77 -1.89
C VAL A 93 17.20 17.32 -2.39
N GLU A 94 17.40 16.34 -1.49
CA GLU A 94 17.12 14.92 -1.76
C GLU A 94 15.72 14.58 -1.21
N LEU A 95 14.85 14.03 -2.05
CA LEU A 95 13.47 13.65 -1.72
C LEU A 95 13.19 12.19 -2.12
N GLU A 96 12.09 11.63 -1.62
CA GLU A 96 11.60 10.29 -1.99
C GLU A 96 10.41 10.40 -2.95
N PHE A 97 10.24 9.43 -3.85
CA PHE A 97 9.15 9.42 -4.86
C PHE A 97 7.74 9.46 -4.26
N ASN A 98 7.57 9.07 -3.00
CA ASN A 98 6.30 9.10 -2.25
C ASN A 98 5.98 10.47 -1.64
N GLN A 99 6.94 11.40 -1.58
CA GLN A 99 6.79 12.75 -1.02
C GLN A 99 6.47 13.80 -2.09
N VAL A 100 6.52 13.44 -3.37
CA VAL A 100 6.40 14.35 -4.51
C VAL A 100 5.31 13.87 -5.48
N GLN A 101 4.77 14.81 -6.25
CA GLN A 101 3.83 14.55 -7.34
C GLN A 101 4.30 15.27 -8.59
N LYS A 102 4.29 14.59 -9.74
CA LYS A 102 4.58 15.20 -11.04
C LYS A 102 3.52 16.25 -11.38
N GLN A 103 4.00 17.42 -11.82
CA GLN A 103 3.20 18.52 -12.35
C GLN A 103 3.26 18.42 -13.88
N ASN A 104 2.09 18.39 -14.53
CA ASN A 104 1.95 18.12 -15.98
C ASN A 104 2.26 19.34 -16.85
#